data_AF-A0A327HSA8-F1
#
_entry.id   AF-A0A327HSA8-F1
#
_cell.length_a   1.000
_cell.length_b   1.000
_cell.length_c   1.000
_cell.angle_alpha   90.00
_cell.angle_beta   90.00
_cell.angle_gamma   90.00
#
_symmetry.space_group_name_H-M   'P 1'
#
loop_
_entity.id
_entity.type
_entity.pdbx_description
1 polymer ?
#
loop_
_entity_poly.entity_id
_entity_poly.type
_entity_poly.pdbx_seq_one_letter_code
_entity_poly.pdbx_strand_id
1 'polypeptide(L)'
;MRGVSLVAIVIVAMLITPVQGTPIVDEVSMMQGGGNDDRQPTANNTTYWLFGSESMDRGHGHFFFDGNTSEQGSSPKGYGYKTASNGKISIDISYRMEPQLAKDMVLELDKTIRGTFYIESWGRTGSDCQNGGACKDFTVTFKKAGVPVASDTFLTGGNGQETISWEFPVAENMTEWKRNQDNIEIQIEYEVEADTGTIFGLADTAAEIYIFYTHPDENRDNSVTDCDGCNSNVVFPILEIDQPLPGEGEDGENGEGGSNSESTPGFTTLLMLTSMMAAAVVLVSKKNKELEE
;
A
#
# COMPACT_ATOMS: atom_id res chain seq x y z
N MET A 1 -4.20 -82.23 -25.61
CA MET A 1 -5.62 -81.90 -25.35
C MET A 1 -5.60 -80.85 -24.25
N ARG A 2 -5.75 -79.54 -24.53
CA ARG A 2 -7.01 -78.82 -24.86
C ARG A 2 -8.07 -79.12 -23.79
N GLY A 3 -8.65 -78.20 -23.02
CA GLY A 3 -8.57 -76.75 -22.80
C GLY A 3 -9.31 -76.47 -21.47
N VAL A 4 -8.85 -75.53 -20.63
CA VAL A 4 -9.43 -74.18 -20.42
C VAL A 4 -10.94 -74.18 -20.11
N SER A 5 -11.35 -73.78 -18.90
CA SER A 5 -12.04 -72.49 -18.66
C SER A 5 -12.71 -72.41 -17.26
N LEU A 6 -12.96 -71.16 -16.83
CA LEU A 6 -13.81 -70.68 -15.71
C LEU A 6 -13.14 -70.36 -14.37
N VAL A 7 -12.24 -69.36 -14.35
CA VAL A 7 -12.22 -68.35 -13.27
C VAL A 7 -11.82 -67.00 -13.89
N ALA A 8 -12.80 -66.20 -14.31
CA ALA A 8 -12.63 -64.78 -14.61
C ALA A 8 -14.02 -64.14 -14.71
N ILE A 9 -14.11 -62.83 -14.44
CA ILE A 9 -15.31 -61.97 -14.44
C ILE A 9 -15.99 -61.82 -13.07
N VAL A 10 -15.24 -61.29 -12.09
CA VAL A 10 -15.79 -60.35 -11.07
C VAL A 10 -14.85 -59.16 -10.80
N ILE A 11 -13.66 -59.06 -11.41
CA ILE A 11 -12.72 -57.94 -11.17
C ILE A 11 -12.54 -57.08 -12.45
N VAL A 12 -13.65 -56.61 -13.03
CA VAL A 12 -13.65 -55.64 -14.15
C VAL A 12 -14.76 -54.60 -13.92
N ALA A 13 -14.82 -54.01 -12.72
CA ALA A 13 -15.78 -52.96 -12.39
C ALA A 13 -15.23 -51.88 -11.42
N MET A 14 -13.92 -51.63 -11.43
CA MET A 14 -13.28 -50.54 -10.68
C MET A 14 -12.17 -49.84 -11.47
N LEU A 15 -12.36 -49.61 -12.78
CA LEU A 15 -11.41 -48.85 -13.60
C LEU A 15 -12.11 -47.89 -14.55
N ILE A 16 -13.11 -47.16 -14.06
CA ILE A 16 -13.63 -45.96 -14.73
C ILE A 16 -13.99 -44.92 -13.67
N THR A 17 -12.97 -44.33 -13.04
CA THR A 17 -13.06 -42.99 -12.46
C THR A 17 -12.27 -42.06 -13.38
N PRO A 18 -12.82 -40.92 -13.81
CA PRO A 18 -12.08 -39.98 -14.63
C PRO A 18 -10.91 -39.42 -13.80
N VAL A 19 -9.68 -39.66 -14.26
CA VAL A 19 -8.50 -38.88 -13.88
C VAL A 19 -8.76 -37.47 -14.43
N GLN A 20 -9.33 -36.60 -13.59
CA GLN A 20 -9.24 -35.17 -13.84
C GLN A 20 -7.76 -34.83 -13.66
N GLY A 21 -7.09 -34.56 -14.78
CA GLY A 21 -5.74 -34.02 -14.78
C GLY A 21 -5.76 -32.72 -14.00
N THR A 22 -5.21 -32.75 -12.79
CA THR A 22 -4.77 -31.55 -12.11
C THR A 22 -3.79 -30.85 -13.05
N PRO A 23 -3.98 -29.54 -13.36
CA PRO A 23 -2.93 -28.81 -14.05
C PRO A 23 -1.65 -28.96 -13.22
N ILE A 24 -0.58 -29.32 -13.91
CA ILE A 24 0.77 -29.18 -13.41
C ILE A 24 0.93 -27.67 -13.21
N VAL A 25 0.63 -27.20 -12.00
CA VAL A 25 1.18 -25.94 -11.54
C VAL A 25 2.66 -26.25 -11.45
N ASP A 26 3.43 -25.57 -12.28
CA ASP A 26 4.88 -25.50 -12.16
C ASP A 26 5.14 -24.99 -10.74
N GLU A 27 5.30 -25.91 -9.79
CA GLU A 27 5.86 -25.60 -8.48
C GLU A 27 7.29 -25.18 -8.79
N VAL A 28 7.44 -23.88 -9.07
CA VAL A 28 8.71 -23.19 -8.90
C VAL A 28 9.08 -23.43 -7.45
N SER A 29 9.85 -24.49 -7.24
CA SER A 29 10.56 -24.75 -6.01
C SER A 29 11.48 -23.55 -5.86
N MET A 30 11.05 -22.56 -5.09
CA MET A 30 11.84 -21.41 -4.72
C MET A 30 13.07 -21.97 -4.00
N MET A 31 14.17 -22.07 -4.74
CA MET A 31 15.43 -22.53 -4.20
C MET A 31 15.82 -21.59 -3.07
N GLN A 32 15.90 -22.16 -1.85
CA GLN A 32 16.34 -21.45 -0.66
C GLN A 32 17.70 -20.79 -0.87
N GLY A 33 17.72 -19.48 -0.67
CA GLY A 33 18.92 -18.67 -0.48
C GLY A 33 18.60 -17.52 0.47
N GLY A 34 18.64 -17.78 1.78
CA GLY A 34 18.32 -16.81 2.85
C GLY A 34 16.82 -16.53 2.97
N GLY A 35 16.27 -16.52 4.18
CA GLY A 35 14.85 -16.26 4.41
C GLY A 35 14.42 -14.87 3.91
N ASN A 36 13.89 -14.79 2.70
CA ASN A 36 13.17 -13.62 2.21
C ASN A 36 11.81 -13.62 2.90
N ASP A 37 11.52 -12.60 3.70
CA ASP A 37 10.17 -12.36 4.19
C ASP A 37 9.31 -11.93 2.98
N ASP A 38 8.24 -12.66 2.70
CA ASP A 38 7.31 -12.37 1.57
C ASP A 38 6.69 -10.97 1.68
N ARG A 39 6.80 -10.33 2.85
CA ARG A 39 6.39 -8.94 3.14
C ARG A 39 7.30 -7.87 2.55
N GLN A 40 8.42 -8.25 1.93
CA GLN A 40 9.41 -7.34 1.36
C GLN A 40 9.14 -7.01 -0.12
N PRO A 41 9.42 -5.77 -0.55
CA PRO A 41 9.28 -5.38 -1.95
C PRO A 41 10.31 -6.08 -2.83
N THR A 42 9.88 -6.41 -4.04
CA THR A 42 10.77 -6.82 -5.14
C THR A 42 10.21 -6.30 -6.46
N ALA A 43 10.98 -6.38 -7.56
CA ALA A 43 10.46 -6.06 -8.89
C ALA A 43 9.23 -6.91 -9.29
N ASN A 44 9.07 -8.10 -8.69
CA ASN A 44 7.92 -8.99 -8.91
C ASN A 44 6.85 -8.86 -7.81
N ASN A 45 7.15 -8.21 -6.68
CA ASN A 45 6.24 -7.98 -5.56
C ASN A 45 6.11 -6.47 -5.32
N THR A 46 5.24 -5.84 -6.10
CA THR A 46 5.15 -4.37 -6.20
C THR A 46 3.96 -3.77 -5.48
N THR A 47 3.02 -4.61 -5.03
CA THR A 47 1.80 -4.15 -4.37
C THR A 47 2.00 -4.09 -2.87
N TYR A 48 1.93 -2.89 -2.34
CA TYR A 48 1.91 -2.56 -0.92
C TYR A 48 0.46 -2.51 -0.42
N TRP A 49 0.15 -3.43 0.49
CA TRP A 49 -1.16 -3.61 1.08
C TRP A 49 -1.27 -2.84 2.39
N LEU A 50 -2.43 -2.24 2.61
CA LEU A 50 -2.68 -1.37 3.75
C LEU A 50 -3.54 -2.08 4.78
N PHE A 51 -3.13 -2.01 6.04
CA PHE A 51 -3.80 -2.58 7.20
C PHE A 51 -3.97 -1.52 8.27
N GLY A 52 -5.01 -1.62 9.09
CA GLY A 52 -5.26 -0.60 10.10
C GLY A 52 -6.25 -1.02 11.17
N SER A 53 -6.21 -0.33 12.30
CA SER A 53 -7.11 -0.60 13.42
C SER A 53 -8.55 -0.15 13.11
N GLU A 54 -9.49 -0.75 13.84
CA GLU A 54 -10.92 -0.39 13.79
C GLU A 54 -11.14 1.09 14.17
N SER A 55 -10.36 1.62 15.11
CA SER A 55 -10.41 3.02 15.58
C SER A 55 -9.71 4.05 14.67
N MET A 56 -9.05 3.60 13.60
CA MET A 56 -8.25 4.45 12.68
C MET A 56 -7.18 5.28 13.41
N ASP A 57 -6.56 4.72 14.44
CA ASP A 57 -5.46 5.34 15.22
C ASP A 57 -4.09 4.71 14.93
N ARG A 58 -4.07 3.55 14.27
CA ARG A 58 -2.87 2.81 13.93
C ARG A 58 -3.02 2.22 12.53
N GLY A 59 -2.03 2.47 11.68
CA GLY A 59 -1.93 1.91 10.34
C GLY A 59 -0.55 1.29 10.12
N HIS A 60 -0.50 0.26 9.30
CA HIS A 60 0.74 -0.33 8.81
C HIS A 60 0.50 -0.93 7.42
N GLY A 61 1.57 -1.37 6.77
CA GLY A 61 1.46 -2.07 5.50
C GLY A 61 2.72 -2.83 5.14
N HIS A 62 2.60 -3.73 4.18
CA HIS A 62 3.71 -4.49 3.62
C HIS A 62 3.35 -5.04 2.24
N PHE A 63 4.33 -5.65 1.58
CA PHE A 63 4.16 -6.14 0.21
C PHE A 63 3.66 -7.58 0.21
N PHE A 64 2.72 -7.93 -0.65
CA PHE A 64 2.34 -9.33 -0.86
C PHE A 64 1.91 -9.56 -2.30
N PHE A 65 2.15 -10.79 -2.78
CA PHE A 65 1.68 -11.25 -4.09
C PHE A 65 0.16 -11.32 -4.18
N ASP A 66 -0.52 -11.60 -3.07
CA ASP A 66 -1.97 -11.50 -2.97
C ASP A 66 -2.39 -10.64 -1.78
N GLY A 67 -3.43 -9.84 -1.98
CA GLY A 67 -4.02 -8.99 -0.94
C GLY A 67 -5.18 -9.66 -0.22
N ASN A 68 -5.28 -10.99 -0.30
CA ASN A 68 -6.40 -11.73 0.28
C ASN A 68 -6.02 -12.26 1.67
N THR A 69 -5.47 -11.39 2.50
CA THR A 69 -4.89 -11.76 3.78
C THR A 69 -5.43 -10.87 4.91
N SER A 70 -5.54 -11.44 6.10
CA SER A 70 -5.79 -10.70 7.33
C SER A 70 -4.49 -10.57 8.11
N GLU A 71 -4.20 -9.39 8.67
CA GLU A 71 -2.99 -9.15 9.45
C GLU A 71 -3.32 -8.87 10.92
N GLN A 72 -2.42 -9.29 11.82
CA GLN A 72 -2.56 -8.98 13.25
C GLN A 72 -2.53 -7.47 13.47
N GLY A 73 -3.48 -6.96 14.27
CA GLY A 73 -3.60 -5.53 14.53
C GLY A 73 -4.39 -4.77 13.46
N SER A 74 -4.75 -5.41 12.35
CA SER A 74 -5.78 -4.91 11.44
C SER A 74 -7.18 -5.15 12.01
N SER A 75 -8.16 -4.38 11.54
CA SER A 75 -9.56 -4.52 11.90
C SER A 75 -10.11 -5.87 11.42
N PRO A 76 -10.74 -6.67 12.30
CA PRO A 76 -11.36 -7.94 11.90
C PRO A 76 -12.58 -7.76 10.99
N LYS A 77 -13.08 -6.52 10.83
CA LYS A 77 -14.17 -6.17 9.92
C LYS A 77 -13.69 -5.85 8.51
N GLY A 78 -12.38 -5.67 8.33
CA GLY A 78 -11.78 -5.21 7.07
C GLY A 78 -11.81 -3.69 6.85
N TYR A 79 -12.31 -2.90 7.81
CA TYR A 79 -12.30 -1.45 7.75
C TYR A 79 -12.14 -0.81 9.13
N GLY A 80 -11.61 0.40 9.15
CA GLY A 80 -11.70 1.30 10.29
C GLY A 80 -12.91 2.21 10.15
N TYR A 81 -13.48 2.67 11.27
CA TYR A 81 -14.60 3.60 11.26
C TYR A 81 -14.56 4.62 12.40
N LYS A 82 -15.10 5.80 12.13
CA LYS A 82 -15.35 6.85 13.13
C LYS A 82 -16.73 7.45 12.84
N THR A 83 -17.44 7.77 13.91
CA THR A 83 -18.74 8.43 13.83
C THR A 83 -18.87 9.51 14.90
N ALA A 84 -19.57 10.58 14.59
CA ALA A 84 -20.05 11.56 15.55
C ALA A 84 -21.44 12.05 15.17
N SER A 85 -22.35 12.12 16.15
CA SER A 85 -23.70 12.66 15.94
C SER A 85 -23.72 14.18 15.74
N ASN A 86 -22.62 14.88 16.05
CA ASN A 86 -22.47 16.31 15.86
C ASN A 86 -21.00 16.69 15.65
N GLY A 87 -20.77 17.89 15.10
CA GLY A 87 -19.44 18.45 14.90
C GLY A 87 -18.63 17.70 13.83
N LYS A 88 -17.31 17.89 13.87
CA LYS A 88 -16.36 17.31 12.92
C LYS A 88 -15.70 16.06 13.49
N ILE A 89 -15.52 15.06 12.65
CA ILE A 89 -14.55 13.99 12.85
C ILE A 89 -13.37 14.21 11.92
N SER A 90 -12.19 13.86 12.43
CA SER A 90 -10.93 13.98 11.70
C SER A 90 -10.18 12.65 11.80
N ILE A 91 -9.59 12.28 10.68
CA ILE A 91 -8.63 11.18 10.61
C ILE A 91 -7.28 11.73 10.17
N ASP A 92 -6.25 11.21 10.81
CA ASP A 92 -4.86 11.31 10.42
C ASP A 92 -4.26 9.94 10.71
N ILE A 93 -4.17 9.11 9.67
CA ILE A 93 -3.67 7.74 9.77
C ILE A 93 -2.45 7.60 8.86
N SER A 94 -1.39 7.02 9.42
CA SER A 94 -0.16 6.72 8.69
C SER A 94 0.01 5.21 8.58
N TYR A 95 0.08 4.70 7.35
CA TYR A 95 0.41 3.32 7.02
C TYR A 95 1.90 3.23 6.79
N ARG A 96 2.61 2.89 7.87
CA ARG A 96 4.05 2.73 7.86
C ARG A 96 4.42 1.29 7.51
N MET A 97 5.46 1.12 6.70
CA MET A 97 5.93 -0.22 6.35
C MET A 97 6.46 -0.98 7.58
N GLU A 98 5.95 -2.20 7.74
CA GLU A 98 6.29 -3.15 8.81
C GLU A 98 6.27 -4.58 8.25
N PRO A 99 7.37 -5.35 8.32
CA PRO A 99 8.69 -4.97 8.84
C PRO A 99 9.37 -3.94 7.93
N GLN A 100 10.39 -3.25 8.46
CA GLN A 100 11.18 -2.29 7.66
C GLN A 100 11.89 -2.98 6.49
N LEU A 101 12.34 -2.17 5.52
CA LEU A 101 13.13 -2.65 4.38
C LEU A 101 14.36 -3.44 4.83
N ALA A 102 14.38 -4.72 4.47
CA ALA A 102 15.48 -5.64 4.74
C ALA A 102 16.65 -5.43 3.77
N LYS A 103 16.40 -4.87 2.60
CA LYS A 103 17.37 -4.57 1.53
C LYS A 103 17.09 -3.20 0.94
N ASP A 104 18.10 -2.62 0.31
CA ASP A 104 17.93 -1.39 -0.46
C ASP A 104 16.94 -1.64 -1.62
N MET A 105 16.15 -0.62 -1.94
CA MET A 105 15.16 -0.65 -3.02
C MET A 105 15.35 0.59 -3.91
N VAL A 106 15.07 0.45 -5.20
CA VAL A 106 15.05 1.58 -6.13
C VAL A 106 13.71 1.61 -6.86
N LEU A 107 13.06 2.77 -6.86
CA LEU A 107 11.91 3.06 -7.71
C LEU A 107 12.39 3.58 -9.07
N GLU A 108 11.73 3.15 -10.14
CA GLU A 108 12.03 3.58 -11.49
C GLU A 108 11.64 5.06 -11.68
N LEU A 109 12.63 5.91 -11.95
CA LEU A 109 12.44 7.34 -12.21
C LEU A 109 11.46 7.54 -13.38
N ASP A 110 10.63 8.58 -13.29
CA ASP A 110 9.60 8.95 -14.28
C ASP A 110 8.48 7.90 -14.49
N LYS A 111 8.49 6.79 -13.76
CA LYS A 111 7.31 5.93 -13.63
C LYS A 111 6.35 6.47 -12.59
N THR A 112 5.24 5.75 -12.38
CA THR A 112 4.13 6.21 -11.55
C THR A 112 3.91 5.24 -10.39
N ILE A 113 3.91 5.77 -9.18
CA ILE A 113 3.32 5.12 -8.01
C ILE A 113 1.82 5.31 -8.11
N ARG A 114 1.05 4.22 -8.02
CA ARG A 114 -0.41 4.25 -8.12
C ARG A 114 -1.02 3.77 -6.83
N GLY A 115 -1.97 4.49 -6.27
CA GLY A 115 -2.72 3.98 -5.13
C GLY A 115 -4.21 4.07 -5.33
N THR A 116 -4.91 3.20 -4.62
CA THR A 116 -6.35 3.15 -4.57
C THR A 116 -6.78 3.04 -3.12
N PHE A 117 -7.60 3.99 -2.68
CA PHE A 117 -8.31 3.93 -1.42
C PHE A 117 -9.80 3.72 -1.67
N TYR A 118 -10.37 2.75 -0.98
CA TYR A 118 -11.80 2.63 -0.84
C TYR A 118 -12.20 3.28 0.48
N ILE A 119 -13.13 4.23 0.40
CA ILE A 119 -13.66 4.93 1.56
C ILE A 119 -15.17 4.96 1.49
N GLU A 120 -15.81 5.19 2.63
CA GLU A 120 -17.20 5.60 2.70
C GLU A 120 -17.33 6.74 3.69
N SER A 121 -18.08 7.77 3.34
CA SER A 121 -18.31 8.88 4.26
C SER A 121 -19.72 9.44 4.17
N TRP A 122 -20.22 9.91 5.31
CA TRP A 122 -21.54 10.51 5.45
C TRP A 122 -21.43 11.82 6.23
N GLY A 123 -21.95 12.91 5.66
CA GLY A 123 -21.90 14.24 6.25
C GLY A 123 -21.42 15.30 5.25
N ARG A 124 -21.16 16.50 5.75
CA ARG A 124 -20.59 17.60 4.97
C ARG A 124 -19.08 17.44 4.84
N THR A 125 -18.54 17.76 3.68
CA THR A 125 -17.12 17.67 3.34
C THR A 125 -16.64 19.00 2.76
N GLY A 126 -15.32 19.18 2.64
CA GLY A 126 -14.69 20.34 2.01
C GLY A 126 -15.33 21.68 2.41
N SER A 127 -15.78 22.44 1.40
CA SER A 127 -16.39 23.76 1.60
C SER A 127 -17.77 23.76 2.23
N ASP A 128 -18.45 22.62 2.28
CA ASP A 128 -19.83 22.52 2.79
C ASP A 128 -19.88 22.46 4.32
N CYS A 129 -18.73 22.21 4.95
CA CYS A 129 -18.58 22.30 6.40
C CYS A 129 -18.80 23.73 6.90
N GLN A 130 -19.55 23.87 8.00
CA GLN A 130 -20.04 25.16 8.49
C GLN A 130 -19.44 25.52 9.85
N ASN A 131 -19.33 24.54 10.76
CA ASN A 131 -18.89 24.79 12.12
C ASN A 131 -17.36 24.79 12.21
N GLY A 132 -16.78 25.99 12.26
CA GLY A 132 -15.32 26.16 12.40
C GLY A 132 -14.56 26.14 11.07
N GLY A 133 -15.23 26.39 9.94
CA GLY A 133 -14.62 26.53 8.61
C GLY A 133 -14.74 25.27 7.74
N ALA A 134 -14.13 25.31 6.56
CA ALA A 134 -14.09 24.16 5.65
C ALA A 134 -13.47 22.93 6.33
N CYS A 135 -13.95 21.74 5.98
CA CYS A 135 -13.30 20.49 6.36
C CYS A 135 -12.04 20.30 5.54
N LYS A 136 -11.06 19.60 6.14
CA LYS A 136 -9.92 19.10 5.39
C LYS A 136 -10.35 18.06 4.36
N ASP A 137 -10.11 18.37 3.09
CA ASP A 137 -10.31 17.45 1.96
C ASP A 137 -9.39 16.22 2.10
N PHE A 138 -9.79 15.11 1.47
CA PHE A 138 -9.06 13.84 1.57
C PHE A 138 -7.67 14.01 0.98
N THR A 139 -6.65 14.01 1.83
CA THR A 139 -5.27 14.32 1.45
C THR A 139 -4.42 13.07 1.61
N VAL A 140 -3.76 12.67 0.53
CA VAL A 140 -2.79 11.58 0.53
C VAL A 140 -1.40 12.18 0.55
N THR A 141 -0.55 11.70 1.43
CA THR A 141 0.86 12.10 1.50
C THR A 141 1.75 10.87 1.48
N PHE A 142 2.62 10.80 0.47
CA PHE A 142 3.68 9.80 0.42
C PHE A 142 4.93 10.34 1.11
N LYS A 143 5.46 9.58 2.06
CA LYS A 143 6.62 9.95 2.86
C LYS A 143 7.73 8.92 2.73
N LYS A 144 8.95 9.44 2.77
CA LYS A 144 10.21 8.69 2.88
C LYS A 144 10.86 9.04 4.21
N ALA A 145 11.08 8.04 5.07
CA ALA A 145 11.65 8.25 6.41
C ALA A 145 10.87 9.31 7.24
N GLY A 146 9.55 9.38 7.06
CA GLY A 146 8.68 10.37 7.72
C GLY A 146 8.68 11.77 7.08
N VAL A 147 9.48 12.01 6.04
CA VAL A 147 9.49 13.28 5.29
C VAL A 147 8.56 13.19 4.08
N PRO A 148 7.60 14.13 3.91
CA PRO A 148 6.75 14.19 2.72
C PRO A 148 7.59 14.36 1.44
N VAL A 149 7.39 13.48 0.47
CA VAL A 149 8.01 13.55 -0.86
C VAL A 149 7.01 13.83 -1.97
N ALA A 150 5.74 13.43 -1.79
CA ALA A 150 4.61 13.80 -2.64
C ALA A 150 3.34 13.95 -1.79
N SER A 151 2.41 14.79 -2.23
CA SER A 151 1.10 14.95 -1.62
C SER A 151 0.10 15.47 -2.65
N ASP A 152 -1.13 15.03 -2.54
CA ASP A 152 -2.26 15.55 -3.32
C ASP A 152 -3.55 15.46 -2.51
N THR A 153 -4.54 16.26 -2.92
CA THR A 153 -5.80 16.44 -2.21
C THR A 153 -6.97 16.16 -3.15
N PHE A 154 -7.95 15.41 -2.65
CA PHE A 154 -9.08 14.89 -3.38
C PHE A 154 -10.38 15.37 -2.73
N LEU A 155 -11.28 15.90 -3.55
CA LEU A 155 -12.62 16.26 -3.11
C LEU A 155 -13.47 15.00 -3.00
N THR A 156 -14.25 14.91 -1.93
CA THR A 156 -15.17 13.79 -1.64
C THR A 156 -16.59 14.31 -1.50
N GLY A 157 -17.57 13.47 -1.81
CA GLY A 157 -18.99 13.83 -1.77
C GLY A 157 -19.63 13.73 -0.38
N GLY A 158 -19.10 12.88 0.51
CA GLY A 158 -19.66 12.73 1.86
C GLY A 158 -21.04 12.08 1.89
N ASN A 159 -21.38 11.29 0.87
CA ASN A 159 -22.72 10.75 0.66
C ASN A 159 -22.72 9.26 0.25
N GLY A 160 -21.78 8.49 0.81
CA GLY A 160 -21.64 7.05 0.60
C GLY A 160 -20.21 6.64 0.23
N GLN A 161 -20.12 5.51 -0.46
CA GLN A 161 -18.86 4.89 -0.84
C GLN A 161 -18.21 5.58 -2.04
N GLU A 162 -16.91 5.82 -1.95
CA GLU A 162 -16.08 6.46 -2.96
C GLU A 162 -14.76 5.71 -3.14
N THR A 163 -14.22 5.73 -4.35
CA THR A 163 -12.88 5.18 -4.65
C THR A 163 -11.96 6.32 -5.03
N ILE A 164 -10.91 6.53 -4.26
CA ILE A 164 -9.88 7.54 -4.51
C ILE A 164 -8.69 6.87 -5.17
N SER A 165 -8.53 7.10 -6.47
CA SER A 165 -7.36 6.69 -7.23
C SER A 165 -6.42 7.86 -7.43
N TRP A 166 -5.14 7.64 -7.15
CA TRP A 166 -4.12 8.68 -7.22
C TRP A 166 -2.84 8.16 -7.84
N GLU A 167 -2.07 9.08 -8.40
CA GLU A 167 -0.84 8.80 -9.12
C GLU A 167 0.24 9.82 -8.75
N PHE A 168 1.40 9.34 -8.31
CA PHE A 168 2.58 10.18 -8.10
C PHE A 168 3.69 9.78 -9.06
N PRO A 169 4.19 10.68 -9.92
CA PRO A 169 5.38 10.41 -10.70
C PRO A 169 6.60 10.30 -9.77
N VAL A 170 7.41 9.27 -9.98
CA VAL A 170 8.64 9.06 -9.21
C VAL A 170 9.64 10.14 -9.59
N ALA A 171 9.93 11.03 -8.63
CA ALA A 171 10.96 12.06 -8.74
C ALA A 171 12.28 11.60 -8.10
N GLU A 172 13.36 12.35 -8.33
CA GLU A 172 14.71 12.01 -7.84
C GLU A 172 14.79 11.79 -6.32
N ASN A 173 14.00 12.51 -5.52
CA ASN A 173 13.97 12.33 -4.06
C ASN A 173 13.21 11.08 -3.59
N MET A 174 12.58 10.34 -4.52
CA MET A 174 11.81 9.13 -4.28
C MET A 174 12.48 7.87 -4.82
N THR A 175 13.59 7.96 -5.56
CA THR A 175 14.15 6.82 -6.29
C THR A 175 14.83 5.83 -5.36
N GLU A 176 15.82 6.25 -4.59
CA GLU A 176 16.61 5.36 -3.73
C GLU A 176 15.98 5.17 -2.36
N TRP A 177 15.97 3.95 -1.82
CA TRP A 177 15.48 3.64 -0.49
C TRP A 177 16.48 2.75 0.23
N LYS A 178 17.01 3.22 1.35
CA LYS A 178 18.02 2.53 2.15
C LYS A 178 17.41 1.60 3.19
N ARG A 179 17.92 0.38 3.26
CA ARG A 179 17.55 -0.63 4.26
C ARG A 179 17.62 -0.05 5.67
N ASN A 180 16.63 -0.38 6.50
CA ASN A 180 16.52 0.07 7.90
C ASN A 180 16.57 1.60 8.15
N GLN A 181 16.61 2.44 7.12
CA GLN A 181 16.72 3.90 7.24
C GLN A 181 15.51 4.58 6.61
N ASP A 182 15.24 4.26 5.35
CA ASP A 182 14.14 4.84 4.58
C ASP A 182 12.90 3.98 4.72
N ASN A 183 11.97 4.40 5.58
CA ASN A 183 10.69 3.69 5.71
C ASN A 183 9.62 4.29 4.82
N ILE A 184 8.89 3.43 4.11
CA ILE A 184 7.72 3.79 3.31
C ILE A 184 6.60 4.17 4.28
N GLU A 185 5.97 5.32 4.07
CA GLU A 185 4.79 5.72 4.83
C GLU A 185 3.79 6.41 3.90
N ILE A 186 2.54 5.93 3.91
CA ILE A 186 1.41 6.56 3.25
C ILE A 186 0.54 7.16 4.33
N GLN A 187 0.33 8.47 4.31
CA GLN A 187 -0.53 9.17 5.27
C GLN A 187 -1.81 9.62 4.58
N ILE A 188 -2.94 9.46 5.28
CA ILE A 188 -4.24 10.00 4.90
C ILE A 188 -4.67 11.00 5.97
N GLU A 189 -5.11 12.16 5.52
CA GLU A 189 -5.78 13.14 6.37
C GLU A 189 -7.12 13.53 5.76
N TYR A 190 -8.19 13.52 6.55
CA TYR A 190 -9.55 13.81 6.05
C TYR A 190 -10.49 14.20 7.18
N GLU A 191 -11.42 15.12 6.90
CA GLU A 191 -12.45 15.55 7.84
C GLU A 191 -13.85 15.49 7.24
N VAL A 192 -14.81 15.13 8.08
CA VAL A 192 -16.24 15.13 7.77
C VAL A 192 -17.01 15.77 8.92
N GLU A 193 -17.99 16.60 8.61
CA GLU A 193 -18.86 17.27 9.59
C GLU A 193 -20.28 16.71 9.56
N ALA A 194 -20.87 16.50 10.73
CA ALA A 194 -22.27 16.09 10.83
C ALA A 194 -23.19 17.19 10.30
N ASP A 195 -24.19 16.82 9.49
CA ASP A 195 -25.25 17.74 9.08
C ASP A 195 -26.36 17.73 10.13
N THR A 196 -26.28 18.69 11.05
CA THR A 196 -27.32 18.91 12.08
C THR A 196 -28.24 20.03 11.63
N GLY A 197 -29.24 19.67 10.83
CA GLY A 197 -30.21 20.62 10.28
C GLY A 197 -31.06 21.26 11.38
N THR A 198 -30.95 22.57 11.59
CA THR A 198 -31.72 23.29 12.63
C THR A 198 -33.02 23.94 12.14
N ILE A 199 -33.55 23.58 10.97
CA ILE A 199 -34.77 24.20 10.43
C ILE A 199 -35.69 23.17 9.76
N PHE A 200 -36.93 23.05 10.28
CA PHE A 200 -38.07 22.29 9.75
C PHE A 200 -37.95 20.76 9.61
N GLY A 201 -37.14 20.10 10.44
CA GLY A 201 -37.27 18.65 10.68
C GLY A 201 -36.83 17.74 9.52
N LEU A 202 -35.90 18.20 8.67
CA LEU A 202 -35.19 17.31 7.75
C LEU A 202 -33.99 16.69 8.48
N ALA A 203 -33.77 15.39 8.22
CA ALA A 203 -33.01 14.47 9.05
C ALA A 203 -31.58 14.92 9.39
N ASP A 204 -31.23 14.81 10.67
CA ASP A 204 -29.83 14.89 11.12
C ASP A 204 -29.03 13.76 10.47
N THR A 205 -27.90 14.12 9.85
CA THR A 205 -26.93 13.14 9.32
C THR A 205 -25.69 13.19 10.21
N ALA A 206 -25.38 12.07 10.86
CA ALA A 206 -24.15 11.93 11.62
C ALA A 206 -22.94 12.05 10.69
N ALA A 207 -21.81 12.52 11.22
CA ALA A 207 -20.54 12.43 10.52
C ALA A 207 -20.06 10.98 10.61
N GLU A 208 -19.75 10.35 9.48
CA GLU A 208 -19.19 9.00 9.44
C GLU A 208 -18.04 8.94 8.45
N ILE A 209 -16.97 8.22 8.81
CA ILE A 209 -15.84 7.89 7.94
C ILE A 209 -15.54 6.42 8.11
N TYR A 210 -15.46 5.70 7.00
CA TYR A 210 -14.96 4.33 6.89
C TYR A 210 -13.77 4.32 5.93
N ILE A 211 -12.68 3.64 6.29
CA ILE A 211 -11.59 3.32 5.37
C ILE A 211 -11.48 1.81 5.28
N PHE A 212 -11.61 1.28 4.07
CA PHE A 212 -11.48 -0.14 3.82
C PHE A 212 -10.00 -0.51 3.64
N TYR A 213 -9.56 -1.48 4.43
CA TYR A 213 -8.21 -2.01 4.39
C TYR A 213 -8.17 -3.31 3.58
N THR A 214 -6.96 -3.80 3.40
CA THR A 214 -6.69 -5.16 2.91
C THR A 214 -7.29 -6.17 3.88
N HIS A 215 -8.19 -7.00 3.39
CA HIS A 215 -8.87 -8.03 4.16
C HIS A 215 -9.50 -9.08 3.22
N PRO A 216 -9.63 -10.35 3.64
CA PRO A 216 -10.35 -11.33 2.84
C PRO A 216 -11.83 -10.96 2.71
N ASP A 217 -12.33 -10.90 1.48
CA ASP A 217 -13.68 -10.42 1.17
C ASP A 217 -14.76 -11.31 1.80
N GLU A 218 -14.56 -12.64 1.79
CA GLU A 218 -15.48 -13.61 2.40
C GLU A 218 -15.66 -13.41 3.92
N ASN A 219 -14.71 -12.74 4.57
CA ASN A 219 -14.71 -12.50 6.01
C ASN A 219 -14.99 -11.04 6.36
N ARG A 220 -15.24 -10.17 5.37
CA ARG A 220 -15.51 -8.75 5.59
C ARG A 220 -16.91 -8.56 6.18
N ASP A 221 -17.03 -7.63 7.13
CA ASP A 221 -18.31 -7.27 7.73
C ASP A 221 -19.10 -6.34 6.79
N ASN A 222 -19.95 -6.91 5.94
CA ASN A 222 -20.77 -6.14 5.01
C ASN A 222 -22.11 -5.68 5.63
N SER A 223 -22.25 -5.65 6.96
CA SER A 223 -23.50 -5.23 7.62
C SER A 223 -23.75 -3.72 7.59
N VAL A 224 -22.67 -2.93 7.43
CA VAL A 224 -22.71 -1.47 7.43
C VAL A 224 -22.47 -0.90 6.04
N THR A 225 -21.78 -1.63 5.17
CA THR A 225 -21.27 -1.15 3.88
C THR A 225 -21.31 -2.28 2.83
N ASP A 226 -21.73 -2.00 1.60
CA ASP A 226 -21.75 -2.97 0.49
C ASP A 226 -20.42 -2.94 -0.31
N CYS A 227 -19.32 -3.36 0.32
CA CYS A 227 -17.97 -3.24 -0.24
C CYS A 227 -17.34 -4.61 -0.56
N ASP A 228 -17.66 -5.19 -1.71
CA ASP A 228 -17.04 -6.44 -2.20
C ASP A 228 -15.76 -6.13 -3.01
N GLY A 229 -14.63 -6.75 -2.66
CA GLY A 229 -13.33 -6.54 -3.33
C GLY A 229 -12.59 -5.25 -2.95
N CYS A 230 -13.02 -4.57 -1.89
CA CYS A 230 -12.51 -3.25 -1.51
C CYS A 230 -11.19 -3.29 -0.71
N ASN A 231 -10.11 -3.72 -1.36
CA ASN A 231 -8.79 -3.75 -0.74
C ASN A 231 -7.95 -2.56 -1.18
N SER A 232 -7.79 -1.58 -0.29
CA SER A 232 -6.93 -0.41 -0.53
C SER A 232 -5.46 -0.83 -0.60
N ASN A 233 -4.77 -0.35 -1.63
CA ASN A 233 -3.40 -0.76 -1.95
C ASN A 233 -2.65 0.33 -2.71
N VAL A 234 -1.32 0.18 -2.77
CA VAL A 234 -0.41 1.04 -3.52
C VAL A 234 0.55 0.18 -4.32
N VAL A 235 0.67 0.45 -5.62
CA VAL A 235 1.59 -0.22 -6.52
C VAL A 235 2.81 0.67 -6.78
N PHE A 236 3.98 0.13 -6.49
CA PHE A 236 5.26 0.81 -6.67
C PHE A 236 5.99 0.32 -7.94
N PRO A 237 6.55 1.22 -8.76
CA PRO A 237 7.36 0.84 -9.91
C PRO A 237 8.78 0.47 -9.45
N ILE A 238 8.95 -0.72 -8.90
CA ILE A 238 10.23 -1.17 -8.33
C ILE A 238 11.14 -1.70 -9.45
N LEU A 239 12.38 -1.19 -9.49
CA LEU A 239 13.41 -1.68 -10.40
C LEU A 239 14.00 -2.99 -9.89
N GLU A 240 14.28 -3.90 -10.83
CA GLU A 240 15.11 -5.06 -10.57
C GLU A 240 16.57 -4.61 -10.44
N ILE A 241 17.21 -4.94 -9.32
CA ILE A 241 18.59 -4.57 -9.04
C ILE A 241 19.41 -5.86 -9.00
N ASP A 242 20.21 -6.07 -10.05
CA ASP A 242 21.10 -7.25 -10.16
C ASP A 242 22.35 -7.14 -9.26
N GLN A 243 22.66 -5.96 -8.71
CA GLN A 243 23.88 -5.71 -7.94
C GLN A 243 23.63 -4.83 -6.70
N PRO A 244 24.21 -5.16 -5.53
CA PRO A 244 24.13 -4.33 -4.33
C PRO A 244 24.43 -2.86 -4.64
N LEU A 245 23.62 -1.93 -4.13
CA LEU A 245 23.85 -0.49 -4.34
C LEU A 245 25.26 -0.12 -3.84
N PRO A 246 25.98 0.79 -4.51
CA PRO A 246 27.33 1.17 -4.09
C PRO A 246 27.29 1.69 -2.65
N GLY A 247 27.87 0.93 -1.72
CA GLY A 247 27.81 1.17 -0.28
C GLY A 247 27.33 -0.03 0.55
N GLU A 248 26.73 -1.05 -0.08
CA GLU A 248 26.55 -2.35 0.53
C GLU A 248 27.90 -3.10 0.54
N GLY A 249 28.78 -2.68 1.44
CA GLY A 249 29.87 -3.55 1.85
C GLY A 249 29.26 -4.82 2.40
N GLU A 250 29.65 -5.96 1.84
CA GLU A 250 29.51 -7.24 2.53
C GLU A 250 30.13 -7.04 3.92
N ASP A 251 29.32 -7.19 4.97
CA ASP A 251 29.84 -7.46 6.31
C ASP A 251 30.48 -8.85 6.25
N GLY A 252 31.67 -8.89 5.65
CA GLY A 252 32.55 -10.03 5.64
C GLY A 252 32.99 -10.26 7.07
N GLU A 253 32.33 -11.19 7.74
CA GLU A 253 32.82 -11.84 8.95
C GLU A 253 34.15 -12.53 8.60
N ASN A 254 35.24 -11.75 8.70
CA ASN A 254 36.60 -12.22 8.48
C ASN A 254 36.96 -13.19 9.61
N GLY A 255 36.99 -14.46 9.27
CA GLY A 255 37.79 -15.46 9.97
C GLY A 255 39.27 -15.08 9.99
N GLU A 256 39.91 -15.39 11.11
CA GLU A 256 41.33 -15.23 11.37
C GLU A 256 42.24 -15.78 10.27
N GLY A 257 43.28 -15.02 9.93
CA GLY A 257 44.40 -15.52 9.11
C GLY A 257 45.35 -14.40 8.70
N GLY A 258 46.28 -14.04 9.57
CA GLY A 258 47.23 -12.96 9.30
C GLY A 258 48.19 -13.25 8.14
N SER A 259 48.56 -12.20 7.40
CA SER A 259 49.94 -11.95 7.02
C SER A 259 50.09 -10.50 6.58
N ASN A 260 51.20 -9.89 6.97
CA ASN A 260 51.53 -8.50 6.66
C ASN A 260 51.74 -8.29 5.16
N SER A 261 51.09 -7.28 4.59
CA SER A 261 51.64 -6.55 3.45
C SER A 261 51.06 -5.14 3.39
N GLU A 262 51.89 -4.15 3.73
CA GLU A 262 51.73 -2.77 3.30
C GLU A 262 51.62 -2.74 1.76
N SER A 263 50.56 -2.14 1.23
CA SER A 263 50.50 -1.57 -0.13
C SER A 263 49.27 -0.66 -0.26
N THR A 264 49.52 0.64 -0.08
CA THR A 264 49.00 1.80 -0.84
C THR A 264 47.50 1.86 -1.24
N PRO A 265 46.76 2.95 -0.88
CA PRO A 265 45.40 3.19 -1.34
C PRO A 265 45.37 3.55 -2.82
N GLY A 266 44.64 2.77 -3.63
CA GLY A 266 44.37 3.04 -5.04
C GLY A 266 43.11 3.90 -5.20
N PHE A 267 43.29 5.13 -5.66
CA PHE A 267 42.24 6.01 -6.15
C PHE A 267 41.51 5.36 -7.33
N THR A 268 40.18 5.21 -7.25
CA THR A 268 39.35 5.03 -8.45
C THR A 268 38.10 5.93 -8.35
N THR A 269 38.12 6.99 -9.17
CA THR A 269 36.98 7.72 -9.74
C THR A 269 35.84 8.18 -8.81
N LEU A 270 36.02 9.39 -8.26
CA LEU A 270 34.94 10.30 -7.91
C LEU A 270 34.20 10.70 -9.21
N LEU A 271 33.00 10.13 -9.45
CA LEU A 271 32.05 10.70 -10.41
C LEU A 271 31.48 11.98 -9.80
N MET A 272 32.04 13.12 -10.21
CA MET A 272 31.43 14.43 -10.00
C MET A 272 30.13 14.50 -10.80
N LEU A 273 28.98 14.34 -10.14
CA LEU A 273 27.72 14.86 -10.68
C LEU A 273 27.70 16.36 -10.38
N THR A 274 28.01 17.13 -11.41
CA THR A 274 28.01 18.59 -11.41
C THR A 274 26.60 19.11 -11.16
N SER A 275 26.52 20.06 -10.23
CA SER A 275 25.36 20.86 -9.91
C SER A 275 24.72 21.52 -11.15
N MET A 276 23.39 21.39 -11.29
CA MET A 276 22.59 22.38 -12.01
C MET A 276 21.42 22.84 -11.14
N MET A 277 21.57 24.09 -10.70
CA MET A 277 20.63 25.12 -10.26
C MET A 277 19.21 24.73 -9.82
N ALA A 278 18.89 25.20 -8.61
CA ALA A 278 17.55 25.39 -8.09
C ALA A 278 16.65 26.20 -9.03
N ALA A 279 15.43 25.70 -9.23
CA ALA A 279 14.27 26.53 -9.52
C ALA A 279 13.13 26.07 -8.59
N ALA A 280 12.91 26.82 -7.51
CA ALA A 280 11.70 26.68 -6.71
C ALA A 280 10.51 27.20 -7.55
N VAL A 281 9.66 26.30 -8.02
CA VAL A 281 8.36 26.67 -8.58
C VAL A 281 7.37 26.76 -7.43
N VAL A 282 7.18 27.97 -6.90
CA VAL A 282 6.01 28.28 -6.08
C VAL A 282 4.82 28.40 -7.02
N LEU A 283 3.97 27.37 -7.07
CA LEU A 283 2.64 27.49 -7.66
C LEU A 283 1.77 28.33 -6.72
N VAL A 284 1.81 29.66 -6.91
CA VAL A 284 0.76 30.53 -6.36
C VAL A 284 -0.48 30.30 -7.21
N SER A 285 -1.47 29.63 -6.62
CA SER A 285 -2.80 29.51 -7.22
C SER A 285 -3.37 30.92 -7.42
N LYS A 286 -3.50 31.35 -8.68
CA LYS A 286 -4.16 32.61 -9.01
C LYS A 286 -5.64 32.47 -8.66
N LYS A 287 -6.04 33.19 -7.61
CA LYS A 287 -7.43 33.60 -7.39
C LYS A 287 -7.90 34.36 -8.62
N ASN A 288 -8.79 33.76 -9.41
CA ASN A 288 -9.56 34.50 -10.41
C ASN A 288 -10.54 35.43 -9.66
N LYS A 289 -10.08 36.65 -9.43
CA LYS A 289 -10.93 37.82 -9.23
C LYS A 289 -11.11 38.44 -10.60
N GLU A 290 -12.21 38.13 -11.28
CA GLU A 290 -12.77 39.06 -12.25
C GLU A 290 -13.95 39.77 -11.57
N LEU A 291 -13.75 41.07 -11.41
CA LEU A 291 -14.72 42.07 -11.05
C LEU A 291 -15.41 42.53 -12.33
N GLU A 292 -16.74 42.64 -12.23
CA GLU A 292 -17.59 43.68 -12.82
C GLU A 292 -17.66 43.79 -14.35
N GLU A 293 -18.80 43.35 -14.88
CA GLU A 293 -19.74 44.28 -15.55
C GLU A 293 -21.15 44.11 -14.94
#